data_AF-A0A7W8RUJ5-F1
#
_entry.id   AF-A0A7W8RUJ5-F1
#
_cell.length_a   1.000
_cell.length_b   1.000
_cell.length_c   1.000
_cell.angle_alpha   90.00
_cell.angle_beta   90.00
_cell.angle_gamma   90.00
#
_symmetry.space_group_name_H-M   'P 1'
#
loop_
_entity.id
_entity.type
_entity.pdbx_description
1 polymer ?
#
loop_
_entity_poly.entity_id
_entity_poly.type
_entity_poly.pdbx_seq_one_letter_code
_entity_poly.pdbx_strand_id
1 'polypeptide(L)'
;MGGRKWSEQEDAVLREVSESDVTLLSQMHRLPGREWNSAKCRASKLGLALSNHVEWTEEERAVLREIWTSDMSIKVGMKRLPRRGYDAARSEAQRLGISGKRGRTGRIGYAFVKPAIIAALEKESPLRADQLAQITGATVRQIHKTLAAGRSTTFRVDDWSRKSTFGDPTACWALGAAPDAPRPARKPTHVSQKESAARMRVRAGRFNPFATLVSQVAA
;
A
#
# COMPACT_ATOMS: atom_id res chain seq x y z
N MET A 1 -20.02 -33.44 -22.12
CA MET A 1 -19.60 -33.03 -23.48
C MET A 1 -18.14 -33.41 -23.67
N GLY A 2 -17.86 -34.59 -24.23
CA GLY A 2 -16.49 -35.02 -24.50
C GLY A 2 -15.97 -34.32 -25.76
N GLY A 3 -14.97 -33.46 -25.62
CA GLY A 3 -14.34 -32.79 -26.76
C GLY A 3 -13.65 -33.77 -27.71
N ARG A 4 -13.49 -33.36 -28.98
CA ARG A 4 -12.79 -34.11 -30.03
C ARG A 4 -11.44 -34.67 -29.53
N LYS A 5 -11.27 -36.00 -29.54
CA LYS A 5 -10.02 -36.67 -29.14
C LYS A 5 -8.86 -36.23 -30.04
N TRP A 6 -7.65 -36.16 -29.49
CA TRP A 6 -6.42 -35.86 -30.24
C TRP A 6 -6.03 -37.06 -31.10
N SER A 7 -5.67 -36.83 -32.36
CA SER A 7 -5.17 -37.89 -33.25
C SER A 7 -3.65 -38.00 -33.18
N GLU A 8 -3.11 -39.15 -33.60
CA GLU A 8 -1.66 -39.37 -33.65
C GLU A 8 -0.97 -38.41 -34.62
N GLN A 9 -1.65 -37.99 -35.70
CA GLN A 9 -1.14 -37.00 -36.64
C GLN A 9 -1.02 -35.61 -36.00
N GLU A 10 -2.01 -35.20 -35.20
CA GLU A 10 -1.95 -33.94 -34.47
C GLU A 10 -0.82 -33.95 -33.42
N ASP A 11 -0.62 -35.08 -32.74
CA ASP A 11 0.50 -35.25 -31.80
C ASP A 11 1.86 -35.27 -32.51
N ALA A 12 1.95 -35.83 -33.72
CA ALA A 12 3.18 -35.81 -34.54
C ALA A 12 3.57 -34.38 -34.93
N VAL A 13 2.59 -33.54 -35.31
CA VAL A 13 2.84 -32.11 -35.57
C VAL A 13 3.40 -31.43 -34.32
N LEU A 14 2.85 -31.69 -33.14
CA LEU A 14 3.38 -31.09 -31.91
C LEU A 14 4.82 -31.51 -31.60
N ARG A 15 5.20 -32.76 -31.89
CA ARG A 15 6.58 -33.26 -31.73
C ARG A 15 7.54 -32.55 -32.68
N GLU A 16 7.19 -32.48 -33.96
CA GLU A 16 8.00 -31.79 -34.97
C GLU A 16 8.23 -30.32 -34.62
N VAL A 17 7.18 -29.64 -34.13
CA VAL A 17 7.27 -28.25 -33.67
C VAL A 17 8.14 -28.11 -32.41
N SER A 18 8.20 -29.12 -31.55
CA SER A 18 9.09 -29.10 -30.37
C SER A 18 10.55 -29.37 -30.69
N GLU A 19 10.82 -30.12 -31.76
CA GLU A 19 12.19 -30.39 -32.25
C GLU A 19 12.72 -29.25 -33.12
N SER A 20 11.80 -28.51 -33.75
CA SER A 20 12.12 -27.34 -34.57
C SER A 20 12.21 -26.06 -33.73
N ASP A 21 12.98 -25.08 -34.19
CA ASP A 21 13.08 -23.76 -33.54
C ASP A 21 11.92 -22.81 -33.91
N VAL A 22 10.75 -23.37 -34.23
CA VAL A 22 9.57 -22.59 -34.62
C VAL A 22 8.56 -22.51 -33.49
N THR A 23 7.92 -21.35 -33.34
CA THR A 23 6.90 -21.17 -32.30
C THR A 23 5.63 -21.96 -32.64
N LEU A 24 4.99 -22.54 -31.61
CA LEU A 24 3.70 -23.24 -31.78
C LEU A 24 2.65 -22.35 -32.46
N LEU A 25 2.67 -21.05 -32.18
CA LEU A 25 1.70 -20.11 -32.72
C LEU A 25 1.76 -20.01 -34.26
N SER A 26 2.97 -20.05 -34.86
CA SER A 26 3.10 -19.98 -36.32
C SER A 26 2.61 -21.25 -37.02
N GLN A 27 2.68 -22.39 -36.33
CA GLN A 27 2.33 -23.71 -36.85
C GLN A 27 0.86 -24.10 -36.62
N MET A 28 0.07 -23.23 -36.00
CA MET A 28 -1.36 -23.49 -35.73
C MET A 28 -2.20 -23.75 -36.99
N HIS A 29 -1.78 -23.27 -38.16
CA HIS A 29 -2.43 -23.56 -39.43
C HIS A 29 -2.42 -25.06 -39.79
N ARG A 30 -1.47 -25.84 -39.26
CA ARG A 30 -1.37 -27.30 -39.42
C ARG A 30 -2.33 -28.08 -38.50
N LEU A 31 -2.97 -27.40 -37.55
CA LEU A 31 -3.92 -27.98 -36.59
C LEU A 31 -5.32 -27.35 -36.75
N PRO A 32 -6.02 -27.57 -37.88
CA PRO A 32 -7.30 -26.94 -38.14
C PRO A 32 -8.37 -27.38 -37.13
N GLY A 33 -9.07 -26.40 -36.56
CA GLY A 33 -10.11 -26.61 -35.55
C GLY A 33 -9.59 -26.87 -34.13
N ARG A 34 -8.29 -26.64 -33.87
CA ARG A 34 -7.72 -26.60 -32.52
C ARG A 34 -7.39 -25.17 -32.12
N GLU A 35 -7.71 -24.81 -30.89
CA GLU A 35 -7.26 -23.54 -30.30
C GLU A 35 -5.82 -23.67 -29.78
N TRP A 36 -5.08 -22.56 -29.79
CA TRP A 36 -3.69 -22.50 -29.33
C TRP A 36 -3.52 -23.02 -27.90
N ASN A 37 -4.44 -22.69 -26.99
CA ASN A 37 -4.42 -23.18 -25.61
C ASN A 37 -4.58 -24.71 -25.53
N SER A 38 -5.42 -25.28 -26.39
CA SER A 38 -5.64 -26.74 -26.44
C SER A 38 -4.39 -27.47 -26.92
N ALA A 39 -3.74 -26.95 -27.97
CA ALA A 39 -2.48 -27.47 -28.49
C ALA A 39 -1.34 -27.36 -27.47
N LYS A 40 -1.22 -26.22 -26.79
CA LYS A 40 -0.25 -26.02 -25.71
C LYS A 40 -0.46 -27.01 -24.57
N CYS A 41 -1.70 -27.18 -24.09
CA CYS A 41 -2.02 -28.13 -23.04
C CYS A 41 -1.73 -29.59 -23.46
N ARG A 42 -1.99 -29.96 -24.72
CA ARG A 42 -1.66 -31.29 -25.24
C ARG A 42 -0.16 -31.51 -25.29
N ALA A 43 0.61 -30.55 -25.79
CA ALA A 43 2.07 -30.63 -25.84
C ALA A 43 2.68 -30.79 -24.44
N SER A 44 2.18 -30.05 -23.45
CA SER A 44 2.60 -30.23 -22.05
C SER A 44 2.27 -31.63 -21.51
N LYS A 45 1.12 -32.21 -21.86
CA LYS A 45 0.76 -33.60 -21.49
C LYS A 45 1.64 -34.66 -22.17
N LEU A 46 2.20 -34.35 -23.34
CA LEU A 46 3.16 -35.18 -24.05
C LEU A 46 4.60 -34.97 -23.58
N GLY A 47 4.84 -34.04 -22.64
CA GLY A 47 6.19 -33.71 -22.16
C GLY A 47 7.03 -32.88 -23.12
N LEU A 48 6.41 -32.23 -24.12
CA LEU A 48 7.12 -31.46 -25.14
C LEU A 48 7.43 -30.04 -24.64
N ALA A 49 8.69 -29.63 -24.76
CA ALA A 49 9.15 -28.28 -24.45
C ALA A 49 9.01 -27.38 -25.68
N LEU A 50 7.85 -26.75 -25.85
CA LEU A 50 7.63 -25.83 -26.96
C LEU A 50 8.30 -24.47 -26.70
N SER A 51 9.05 -23.97 -27.69
CA SER A 51 9.57 -22.61 -27.68
C SER A 51 8.41 -21.61 -27.82
N ASN A 52 8.02 -21.01 -26.69
CA ASN A 52 7.09 -19.87 -26.66
C ASN A 52 7.84 -18.53 -26.72
N HIS A 53 9.16 -18.57 -26.87
CA HIS A 53 10.00 -17.40 -26.78
C HIS A 53 10.09 -16.73 -28.15
N VAL A 54 9.27 -15.69 -28.36
CA VAL A 54 9.60 -14.69 -29.38
C VAL A 54 10.84 -13.95 -28.86
N GLU A 55 11.98 -14.11 -29.53
CA GLU A 55 13.23 -13.44 -29.17
C GLU A 55 13.03 -11.91 -29.15
N TRP A 56 13.74 -11.23 -28.25
CA TRP A 56 13.72 -9.77 -28.18
C TRP A 56 14.62 -9.20 -29.25
N THR A 57 14.08 -8.33 -30.11
CA THR A 57 14.90 -7.62 -31.09
C THR A 57 15.71 -6.51 -30.42
N GLU A 58 16.80 -6.06 -31.05
CA GLU A 58 17.63 -5.00 -30.46
C GLU A 58 16.87 -3.66 -30.41
N GLU A 59 15.93 -3.43 -31.33
CA GLU A 59 15.02 -2.28 -31.31
C GLU A 59 14.09 -2.32 -30.10
N GLU A 60 13.50 -3.49 -29.80
CA GLU A 60 12.66 -3.65 -28.61
C GLU A 60 13.46 -3.44 -27.32
N ARG A 61 14.72 -3.92 -27.28
CA ARG A 61 15.63 -3.69 -26.15
C ARG A 61 16.04 -2.22 -26.02
N ALA A 62 16.24 -1.50 -27.12
CA ALA A 62 16.51 -0.07 -27.10
C ALA A 62 15.33 0.72 -26.52
N VAL A 63 14.10 0.42 -26.94
CA VAL A 63 12.87 1.01 -26.37
C VAL A 63 12.77 0.68 -24.88
N LEU A 64 13.10 -0.55 -24.48
CA LEU A 64 13.08 -0.97 -23.08
C LEU A 64 14.09 -0.17 -22.22
N ARG A 65 15.31 0.07 -22.72
CA ARG A 65 16.30 0.93 -22.06
C ARG A 65 15.77 2.36 -21.87
N GLU A 66 15.12 2.92 -22.88
CA GLU A 66 14.51 4.26 -22.82
C GLU A 66 13.37 4.34 -21.79
N ILE A 67 12.46 3.35 -21.76
CA ILE A 67 11.35 3.29 -20.80
C ILE A 67 11.84 3.22 -19.35
N TRP A 68 12.91 2.47 -19.09
CA TRP A 68 13.46 2.29 -17.73
C TRP A 68 14.38 3.42 -17.27
N THR A 69 14.93 4.21 -18.22
CA THR A 69 15.79 5.37 -17.91
C THR A 69 15.00 6.69 -17.84
N SER A 70 13.84 6.76 -18.50
CA SER A 70 13.00 7.97 -18.52
C SER A 70 12.11 8.13 -17.28
N ASP A 71 11.67 9.37 -17.05
CA ASP A 71 10.75 9.74 -15.97
C ASP A 71 9.29 9.35 -16.24
N MET A 72 8.97 8.85 -17.43
CA MET A 72 7.61 8.43 -17.75
C MET A 72 7.21 7.16 -17.00
N SER A 73 5.94 6.96 -16.69
CA SER A 73 5.48 5.70 -16.09
C SER A 73 5.74 4.51 -17.01
N ILE A 74 6.26 3.40 -16.47
CA ILE A 74 6.50 2.16 -17.25
C ILE A 74 5.23 1.73 -17.98
N LYS A 75 4.05 1.86 -17.36
CA LYS A 75 2.76 1.55 -17.99
C LYS A 75 2.47 2.39 -19.24
N VAL A 76 2.90 3.66 -19.25
CA VAL A 76 2.73 4.53 -20.43
C VAL A 76 3.74 4.14 -21.50
N GLY A 77 4.99 3.89 -21.11
CA GLY A 77 6.03 3.41 -22.01
C GLY A 77 5.68 2.10 -22.73
N MET A 78 5.00 1.18 -22.04
CA MET A 78 4.56 -0.11 -22.61
C MET A 78 3.66 0.03 -23.84
N LYS A 79 2.99 1.17 -24.07
CA LYS A 79 2.24 1.42 -25.31
C LYS A 79 3.12 1.37 -26.57
N ARG A 80 4.43 1.58 -26.42
CA ARG A 80 5.43 1.49 -27.50
C ARG A 80 5.85 0.05 -27.82
N LEU A 81 5.45 -0.92 -26.98
CA LEU A 81 5.71 -2.35 -27.16
C LEU A 81 4.38 -3.14 -27.20
N PRO A 82 3.53 -2.95 -28.23
CA PRO A 82 2.18 -3.53 -28.26
C PRO A 82 2.17 -5.06 -28.36
N ARG A 83 3.26 -5.67 -28.83
CA ARG A 83 3.41 -7.13 -28.94
C ARG A 83 3.95 -7.80 -27.66
N ARG A 84 4.31 -7.03 -26.63
CA ARG A 84 4.92 -7.53 -25.40
C ARG A 84 4.07 -7.21 -24.18
N GLY A 85 3.84 -8.22 -23.34
CA GLY A 85 3.20 -8.03 -22.05
C GLY A 85 4.13 -7.32 -21.04
N TYR A 86 3.54 -6.68 -20.04
CA TYR A 86 4.29 -6.01 -18.97
C TYR A 86 5.28 -6.94 -18.27
N ASP A 87 4.88 -8.18 -17.97
CA ASP A 87 5.74 -9.15 -17.28
C ASP A 87 6.91 -9.61 -18.16
N ALA A 88 6.69 -9.76 -19.47
CA ALA A 88 7.75 -10.08 -20.42
C ALA A 88 8.80 -8.96 -20.47
N ALA A 89 8.35 -7.70 -20.58
CA ALA A 89 9.23 -6.53 -20.57
C ALA A 89 10.00 -6.41 -19.25
N ARG A 90 9.33 -6.64 -18.12
CA ARG A 90 9.97 -6.65 -16.80
C ARG A 90 11.05 -7.73 -16.68
N SER A 91 10.77 -8.93 -17.16
CA SER A 91 11.73 -10.05 -17.13
C SER A 91 12.96 -9.76 -18.00
N GLU A 92 12.76 -9.21 -19.20
CA GLU A 92 13.89 -8.82 -20.05
C GLU A 92 14.67 -7.64 -19.45
N ALA A 93 13.99 -6.68 -18.81
CA ALA A 93 14.63 -5.59 -18.08
C ALA A 93 15.52 -6.09 -16.93
N GLN A 94 15.10 -7.17 -16.26
CA GLN A 94 15.90 -7.85 -15.24
C GLN A 94 17.11 -8.55 -15.86
N ARG A 95 16.92 -9.27 -16.96
CA ARG A 95 18.01 -9.93 -17.71
C ARG A 95 19.05 -8.92 -18.20
N LEU A 96 18.62 -7.74 -18.64
CA LEU A 96 19.50 -6.65 -19.08
C LEU A 96 20.10 -5.84 -17.91
N GLY A 97 19.76 -6.15 -16.66
CA GLY A 97 20.27 -5.43 -15.48
C GLY A 97 19.82 -3.96 -15.40
N ILE A 98 18.76 -3.57 -16.11
CA ILE A 98 18.21 -2.20 -16.07
C ILE A 98 17.04 -2.07 -15.09
N SER A 99 16.46 -3.19 -14.66
CA SER A 99 15.44 -3.21 -13.61
C SER A 99 16.03 -2.70 -12.29
N GLY A 100 15.47 -1.62 -11.74
CA GLY A 100 15.90 -1.06 -10.44
C GLY A 100 16.86 0.12 -10.53
N LYS A 101 17.34 0.50 -11.73
CA LYS A 101 18.07 1.78 -11.92
C LYS A 101 17.20 3.00 -11.68
N ARG A 102 15.89 2.83 -11.79
CA ARG A 102 14.94 3.87 -11.42
C ARG A 102 14.85 3.93 -9.90
N GLY A 103 15.26 5.07 -9.33
CA GLY A 103 14.94 5.39 -7.95
C GLY A 103 13.45 5.17 -7.71
N ARG A 104 13.05 4.73 -6.51
CA ARG A 104 11.63 4.73 -6.16
C ARG A 104 11.14 6.15 -6.46
N THR A 105 10.28 6.32 -7.45
CA THR A 105 9.42 7.49 -7.54
C THR A 105 8.52 7.39 -6.33
N GLY A 106 9.05 7.83 -5.19
CA GLY A 106 8.32 7.93 -3.95
C GLY A 106 7.06 8.68 -4.29
N ARG A 107 5.91 8.06 -4.02
CA ARG A 107 4.61 8.71 -4.22
C ARG A 107 4.72 10.15 -3.75
N ILE A 108 4.70 11.09 -4.70
CA ILE A 108 4.74 12.54 -4.45
C ILE A 108 3.59 12.95 -3.52
N GLY A 109 2.55 12.11 -3.41
CA GLY A 109 1.27 12.38 -2.78
C GLY A 109 1.28 12.82 -1.32
N TYR A 110 2.41 12.83 -0.60
CA TYR A 110 2.45 13.36 0.77
C TYR A 110 3.53 14.43 1.02
N ALA A 111 4.19 14.93 -0.02
CA ALA A 111 5.15 16.03 0.12
C ALA A 111 4.49 17.30 0.69
N PHE A 112 3.20 17.52 0.39
CA PHE A 112 2.42 18.66 0.89
C PHE A 112 2.10 18.58 2.39
N VAL A 113 2.17 17.39 3.01
CA VAL A 113 1.72 17.18 4.39
C VAL A 113 2.59 17.95 5.38
N LYS A 114 3.91 17.97 5.17
CA LYS A 114 4.85 18.69 6.04
C LYS A 114 4.58 20.21 6.08
N PRO A 115 4.55 20.94 4.94
CA PRO A 115 4.25 22.37 4.97
C PRO A 115 2.83 22.66 5.46
N ALA A 116 1.85 21.79 5.17
CA ALA A 116 0.48 21.96 5.69
C ALA A 116 0.39 21.83 7.22
N ILE A 117 1.14 20.90 7.82
CA ILE A 117 1.23 20.78 9.29
C ILE A 117 1.89 22.04 9.89
N ILE A 118 2.98 22.53 9.27
CA ILE A 118 3.66 23.74 9.75
C ILE A 118 2.69 24.93 9.73
N ALA A 119 2.02 25.18 8.62
CA ALA A 119 1.06 26.28 8.49
C ALA A 119 -0.13 26.14 9.46
N ALA A 120 -0.56 24.92 9.79
CA ALA A 120 -1.61 24.70 10.80
C ALA A 120 -1.12 25.05 12.21
N LEU A 121 0.09 24.62 12.56
CA LEU A 121 0.69 24.86 13.88
C LEU A 121 1.13 26.33 14.09
N GLU A 122 1.45 27.06 13.02
CA GLU A 122 1.69 28.51 13.07
C GLU A 122 0.43 29.30 13.43
N LYS A 123 -0.73 28.85 12.97
CA LYS A 123 -2.02 29.51 13.23
C LYS A 123 -2.55 29.20 14.63
N GLU A 124 -2.49 27.93 15.01
CA GLU A 124 -3.02 27.45 16.28
C GLU A 124 -2.09 26.35 16.80
N SER A 125 -1.54 26.54 17.99
CA SER A 125 -0.76 25.53 18.70
C SER A 125 -1.11 25.55 20.19
N PRO A 126 -1.08 24.39 20.88
CA PRO A 126 -0.72 23.06 20.37
C PRO A 126 -1.91 22.25 19.80
N LEU A 127 -1.69 21.49 18.72
CA LEU A 127 -2.75 20.70 18.05
C LEU A 127 -2.47 19.20 18.11
N ARG A 128 -3.53 18.39 18.26
CA ARG A 128 -3.43 16.94 18.15
C ARG A 128 -3.36 16.48 16.69
N ALA A 129 -2.85 15.25 16.49
CA ALA A 129 -2.77 14.64 15.17
C ALA A 129 -4.13 14.46 14.47
N ASP A 130 -5.23 14.28 15.23
CA ASP A 130 -6.58 14.20 14.68
C ASP A 130 -7.11 15.57 14.21
N GLN A 131 -6.80 16.64 14.92
CA GLN A 131 -7.12 18.00 14.51
C GLN A 131 -6.30 18.41 13.28
N LEU A 132 -5.01 18.09 13.26
CA LEU A 132 -4.15 18.30 12.09
C LEU A 132 -4.67 17.55 10.85
N ALA A 133 -5.25 16.35 11.04
CA ALA A 133 -5.86 15.61 9.94
C ALA A 133 -7.10 16.29 9.38
N GLN A 134 -7.95 16.84 10.26
CA GLN A 134 -9.13 17.60 9.84
C GLN A 134 -8.74 18.88 9.10
N ILE A 135 -7.72 19.60 9.57
CA ILE A 135 -7.27 20.87 8.97
C ILE A 135 -6.56 20.63 7.63
N THR A 136 -5.67 19.64 7.55
CA THR A 136 -4.82 19.42 6.37
C THR A 136 -5.43 18.51 5.31
N GLY A 137 -6.51 17.79 5.64
CA GLY A 137 -7.09 16.74 4.79
C GLY A 137 -6.18 15.50 4.63
N ALA A 138 -5.05 15.44 5.31
CA ALA A 138 -4.13 14.31 5.27
C ALA A 138 -4.58 13.19 6.21
N THR A 139 -4.20 11.95 5.88
CA THR A 139 -4.48 10.82 6.77
C THR A 139 -3.70 10.97 8.09
N VAL A 140 -4.34 10.66 9.22
CA VAL A 140 -3.74 10.69 10.57
C VAL A 140 -2.42 9.90 10.62
N ARG A 141 -2.35 8.75 9.93
CA ARG A 141 -1.14 7.93 9.82
C ARG A 141 0.03 8.70 9.20
N GLN A 142 -0.22 9.43 8.12
CA GLN A 142 0.83 10.18 7.45
C GLN A 142 1.27 11.41 8.27
N ILE A 143 0.35 12.03 8.99
CA ILE A 143 0.66 13.10 9.94
C ILE A 143 1.59 12.56 11.03
N HIS A 144 1.25 11.44 11.69
CA HIS A 144 2.13 10.81 12.67
C HIS A 144 3.52 10.48 12.10
N LYS A 145 3.58 9.96 10.87
CA LYS A 145 4.86 9.65 10.21
C LYS A 145 5.70 10.92 10.00
N THR A 146 5.06 12.01 9.60
CA THR A 146 5.72 13.30 9.35
C THR A 146 6.17 13.97 10.64
N LEU A 147 5.33 13.96 11.67
CA LEU A 147 5.64 14.48 13.01
C LEU A 147 6.78 13.68 13.66
N ALA A 148 6.75 12.35 13.57
CA ALA A 148 7.82 11.49 14.10
C ALA A 148 9.15 11.72 13.37
N ALA A 149 9.13 11.90 12.04
CA ALA A 149 10.34 12.18 11.27
C ALA A 149 10.95 13.55 11.57
N GLY A 150 10.13 14.54 11.96
CA GLY A 150 10.57 15.89 12.34
C GLY A 150 10.62 16.12 13.85
N ARG A 151 10.45 15.08 14.68
CA ARG A 151 10.43 15.20 16.15
C ARG A 151 11.79 15.73 16.63
N SER A 152 11.80 16.60 17.63
CA SER A 152 12.99 17.28 18.20
C SER A 152 13.73 18.26 17.28
N THR A 153 13.38 18.32 15.99
CA THR A 153 14.01 19.26 15.03
C THR A 153 13.02 20.34 14.59
N THR A 154 11.88 19.94 14.03
CA THR A 154 10.84 20.84 13.54
C THR A 154 9.61 20.83 14.45
N PHE A 155 9.29 19.68 15.03
CA PHE A 155 8.10 19.47 15.84
C PHE A 155 8.48 18.95 17.23
N ARG A 156 7.71 19.35 18.23
CA ARG A 156 7.81 18.86 19.60
C ARG A 156 6.43 18.57 20.18
N VAL A 157 6.37 17.71 21.18
CA VAL A 157 5.17 17.52 21.99
C VAL A 157 5.17 18.61 23.06
N ASP A 158 4.18 19.51 22.99
CA ASP A 158 4.05 20.62 23.93
C ASP A 158 3.13 20.28 25.11
N ASP A 159 2.08 19.49 24.84
CA ASP A 159 1.12 19.07 25.86
C ASP A 159 0.52 17.68 25.53
N TRP A 160 -0.24 17.12 26.47
CA TRP A 160 -0.96 15.86 26.32
C TRP A 160 -2.44 16.04 26.67
N SER A 161 -3.30 15.99 25.66
CA SER A 161 -4.75 16.08 25.85
C SER A 161 -5.46 14.77 25.55
N ARG A 162 -6.67 14.59 26.10
CA ARG A 162 -7.48 13.40 25.84
C ARG A 162 -8.60 13.74 24.87
N LYS A 163 -8.86 12.84 23.91
CA LYS A 163 -10.01 12.97 23.00
C LYS A 163 -11.35 12.72 23.71
N SER A 164 -11.33 11.89 24.75
CA SER A 164 -12.51 11.56 25.55
C SER A 164 -12.12 11.48 27.02
N THR A 165 -13.12 11.52 27.90
CA THR A 165 -12.95 11.46 29.37
C THR A 165 -12.13 10.25 29.84
N PHE A 166 -12.10 9.15 29.07
CA PHE A 166 -11.49 7.88 29.46
C PHE A 166 -10.46 7.33 28.47
N GLY A 167 -10.14 8.06 27.39
CA GLY A 167 -9.15 7.64 26.40
C GLY A 167 -7.71 7.88 26.84
N ASP A 168 -6.75 7.23 26.19
CA ASP A 168 -5.33 7.49 26.43
C ASP A 168 -4.96 8.95 26.12
N PRO A 169 -4.00 9.53 26.85
CA PRO A 169 -3.45 10.84 26.52
C PRO A 169 -2.82 10.80 25.11
N THR A 170 -3.21 11.75 24.28
CA THR A 170 -2.71 11.95 22.93
C THR A 170 -1.80 13.18 22.92
N ALA A 171 -0.65 13.07 22.27
CA ALA A 171 0.28 14.19 22.14
C ALA A 171 -0.33 15.35 21.34
N CYS A 172 -0.22 16.56 21.90
CA CYS A 172 -0.45 17.83 21.24
C CYS A 172 0.89 18.37 20.77
N TRP A 173 0.99 18.68 19.49
CA TRP A 173 2.22 19.06 18.82
C TRP A 173 2.29 20.58 18.66
N ALA A 174 3.51 21.09 18.73
CA ALA A 174 3.85 22.47 18.43
C ALA A 174 5.15 22.53 17.59
N LEU A 175 5.43 23.70 17.03
CA LEU A 175 6.68 23.94 16.32
C LEU A 175 7.84 24.16 17.32
N GLY A 176 9.03 23.72 16.92
CA GLY A 176 10.27 23.95 17.65
C GLY A 176 11.04 22.68 18.00
N ALA A 177 12.25 22.91 18.54
CA ALA A 177 13.24 21.88 18.87
C ALA A 177 13.42 21.67 20.40
N ALA A 178 12.54 22.24 21.22
CA ALA A 178 12.61 22.07 22.67
C ALA A 178 12.29 20.62 23.08
N PRO A 179 12.73 20.17 24.27
CA PRO A 179 12.40 18.85 24.81
C PRO A 179 10.89 18.63 24.86
N ASP A 180 10.49 17.38 24.63
CA ASP A 180 9.07 17.00 24.67
C ASP A 180 8.51 17.05 26.09
N ALA A 181 7.25 17.48 26.21
CA ALA A 181 6.51 17.42 27.46
C ALA A 181 6.39 15.97 27.95
N PRO A 182 6.62 15.72 29.27
CA PRO A 182 6.56 14.39 29.82
C PRO A 182 5.15 13.82 29.69
N ARG A 183 5.07 12.57 29.26
CA ARG A 183 3.77 11.90 29.12
C ARG A 183 3.12 11.76 30.49
N PRO A 184 1.85 12.16 30.66
CA PRO A 184 1.16 12.02 31.94
C PRO A 184 1.10 10.55 32.34
N ALA A 185 1.36 10.29 33.63
CA ALA A 185 1.40 8.94 34.16
C ALA A 185 0.07 8.22 33.96
N ARG A 186 0.14 6.92 33.68
CA ARG A 186 -1.05 6.08 33.58
C ARG A 186 -1.72 6.01 34.95
N LYS A 187 -3.03 6.29 34.99
CA LYS A 187 -3.84 6.10 36.21
C LYS A 187 -3.72 4.63 36.66
N PRO A 188 -3.39 4.35 37.94
CA PRO A 188 -3.33 2.98 38.43
C PRO A 188 -4.67 2.26 38.28
N THR A 189 -4.61 0.95 37.97
CA THR A 189 -5.81 0.15 37.68
C THR A 189 -6.83 0.19 38.80
N HIS A 190 -6.40 0.12 40.05
CA HIS A 190 -7.29 0.12 41.22
C HIS A 190 -8.06 1.45 41.37
N VAL A 191 -7.43 2.59 41.08
CA VAL A 191 -8.09 3.91 41.08
C VAL A 191 -9.14 3.97 39.98
N SER A 192 -8.80 3.52 38.77
CA SER A 192 -9.73 3.46 37.64
C SER A 192 -10.94 2.55 37.91
N GLN A 193 -10.71 1.37 38.50
CA GLN A 193 -11.76 0.44 38.90
C GLN A 193 -12.67 1.04 39.98
N LYS A 194 -12.09 1.71 40.99
CA LYS A 194 -12.85 2.39 42.06
C LYS A 194 -13.78 3.47 41.49
N GLU A 195 -13.27 4.31 40.58
CA GLU A 195 -14.08 5.34 39.90
C GLU A 195 -15.16 4.71 39.02
N SER A 196 -14.85 3.61 38.33
CA SER A 196 -15.83 2.89 37.50
C SER A 196 -16.96 2.30 38.35
N ALA A 197 -16.61 1.65 39.46
CA ALA A 197 -17.58 1.11 40.40
C ALA A 197 -18.47 2.22 41.00
N ALA A 198 -17.89 3.37 41.37
CA ALA A 198 -18.65 4.52 41.85
C ALA A 198 -19.66 5.02 40.80
N ARG A 199 -19.24 5.14 39.53
CA ARG A 199 -20.15 5.51 38.42
C ARG A 199 -21.26 4.47 38.21
N MET A 200 -20.94 3.19 38.28
CA MET A 200 -21.93 2.12 38.14
C MET A 200 -22.97 2.16 39.27
N ARG A 201 -22.58 2.51 40.50
CA ARG A 201 -23.52 2.71 41.62
C ARG A 201 -24.45 3.89 41.39
N VAL A 202 -23.91 5.03 40.90
CA VAL A 202 -24.72 6.21 40.51
C VAL A 202 -25.71 5.83 39.40
N ARG A 203 -25.23 5.18 38.35
CA ARG A 203 -26.05 4.77 37.20
C ARG A 203 -27.12 3.73 37.57
N ALA A 204 -26.84 2.85 38.51
CA ALA A 204 -27.80 1.88 39.03
C ALA A 204 -28.80 2.47 40.05
N GLY A 205 -28.77 3.80 40.29
CA GLY A 205 -29.65 4.48 41.24
C GLY A 205 -29.36 4.15 42.71
N ARG A 206 -28.28 3.40 43.00
CA ARG A 206 -27.93 2.95 44.36
C ARG A 206 -27.18 4.02 45.17
N PHE A 207 -26.85 5.14 44.54
CA PHE A 207 -26.13 6.25 45.16
C PHE A 207 -26.48 7.55 44.43
N ASN A 208 -27.08 8.53 45.11
CA ASN A 208 -27.32 9.85 44.55
C ASN A 208 -26.19 10.80 44.97
N PRO A 209 -25.29 11.19 44.05
CA PRO A 209 -24.13 12.03 44.38
C PRO A 209 -24.50 13.47 44.74
N PHE A 210 -25.76 13.89 44.54
CA PHE A 210 -26.25 15.23 44.87
C PHE A 210 -27.15 15.27 46.10
N ALA A 211 -27.41 14.13 46.76
CA ALA A 211 -28.30 14.07 47.92
C ALA A 211 -27.87 15.02 49.05
N THR A 212 -26.57 15.17 49.26
CA THR A 212 -25.97 16.07 50.25
C THR A 212 -26.08 17.55 49.89
N LEU A 213 -26.11 17.89 48.59
CA LEU A 213 -26.31 19.26 48.11
C LEU A 213 -27.79 19.67 48.23
N VAL A 214 -28.71 18.75 47.94
CA VAL A 214 -30.15 18.98 48.12
C VAL A 214 -30.49 19.25 49.58
N SER A 215 -29.88 18.53 50.53
CA SER A 215 -30.09 18.78 51.97
C SER A 215 -29.50 20.10 52.47
N GLN A 216 -28.49 20.67 51.79
CA GLN A 216 -27.88 21.95 52.18
C GLN A 216 -28.62 23.18 51.63
N VAL A 217 -29.33 23.03 50.51
CA VAL A 217 -30.14 24.12 49.90
C VAL A 217 -31.57 24.16 50.48
N ALA A 218 -32.03 23.05 51.06
CA ALA A 218 -33.36 22.93 51.67
C ALA A 218 -33.42 23.24 53.18
N ALA A 219 -32.29 23.64 53.79
CA ALA A 219 -32.17 24.09 55.18
C ALA A 219 -31.98 25.61 55.20
#